data_AF-A0A3L8P185-F1
#
_entry.id   AF-A0A3L8P185-F1
#
_cell.length_a   1.000
_cell.length_b   1.000
_cell.length_c   1.000
_cell.angle_alpha   90.00
_cell.angle_beta   90.00
_cell.angle_gamma   90.00
#
_symmetry.space_group_name_H-M   'P 1'
#
loop_
_entity.id
_entity.type
_entity.pdbx_description
1 polymer ?
#
loop_
_entity_poly.entity_id
_entity_poly.type
_entity_poly.pdbx_seq_one_letter_code
_entity_poly.pdbx_strand_id
1 'polypeptide(L)' 'MLELIRNWTRRDENGASAVEYGLLVAGIAALIVLVVFAFGGVIKGVFSKTCSTVQASSSVGSCS' A
#
# COMPACT_ATOMS: atom_id res chain seq x y z
N MET A 1 26.83 -41.41 1.69
CA MET A 1 25.38 -41.24 1.42
C MET A 1 24.63 -40.49 2.53
N LEU A 2 25.31 -39.96 3.58
CA LEU A 2 24.67 -39.25 4.71
C LEU A 2 24.78 -37.71 4.62
N GLU A 3 25.66 -37.18 3.78
CA GLU A 3 25.89 -35.74 3.63
C GLU A 3 24.80 -35.01 2.83
N LEU A 4 24.04 -35.73 1.99
CA LEU A 4 22.99 -35.13 1.14
C LEU A 4 21.72 -34.80 1.94
N ILE A 5 21.43 -35.55 3.01
CA ILE A 5 20.22 -35.38 3.82
C ILE A 5 20.39 -34.19 4.79
N ARG A 6 21.61 -33.94 5.28
CA ARG A 6 21.90 -32.82 6.20
C ARG A 6 21.68 -31.44 5.57
N ASN A 7 21.86 -31.32 4.25
CA ASN A 7 21.71 -30.05 3.53
C ASN A 7 20.24 -29.63 3.33
N TRP A 8 19.29 -30.57 3.42
CA TRP A 8 17.86 -30.26 3.19
C TRP A 8 17.21 -29.72 4.47
N THR A 9 17.47 -30.34 5.62
CA THR A 9 16.97 -29.89 6.93
C THR A 9 17.37 -28.46 7.32
N ARG A 10 18.46 -27.91 6.79
CA ARG A 10 18.88 -26.52 7.07
C ARG A 10 18.10 -25.46 6.28
N ARG A 11 17.33 -25.84 5.26
CA ARG A 11 16.57 -24.90 4.42
C ARG A 11 15.16 -24.64 4.94
N ASP A 12 14.55 -25.60 5.63
CA ASP A 12 13.16 -25.51 6.09
C ASP A 12 12.95 -24.53 7.27
N GLU A 13 13.97 -24.32 8.12
CA GLU A 13 13.91 -23.36 9.24
C GLU A 13 13.85 -21.89 8.76
N ASN A 14 14.39 -21.61 7.58
CA ASN A 14 14.38 -20.26 6.99
C ASN A 14 13.05 -19.93 6.28
N GLY A 15 12.27 -20.96 5.90
CA GLY A 15 11.01 -20.79 5.18
C GLY A 15 9.83 -20.43 6.10
N ALA A 16 9.75 -21.01 7.30
CA ALA A 16 8.74 -20.65 8.30
C ALA A 16 8.90 -19.19 8.76
N SER A 17 10.15 -18.75 8.94
CA SER A 17 10.50 -17.37 9.29
C SER A 17 10.09 -16.35 8.21
N ALA A 18 10.08 -16.73 6.93
CA ALA A 18 9.73 -15.82 5.84
C ALA A 18 8.24 -15.42 5.85
N VAL A 19 7.37 -16.34 6.30
CA VAL A 19 5.92 -16.11 6.33
C VAL A 19 5.49 -15.28 7.54
N GLU A 20 6.17 -15.41 8.68
CA GLU A 20 5.85 -14.63 9.89
C GLU A 20 6.04 -13.12 9.66
N TYR A 21 7.20 -12.71 9.14
CA TYR A 21 7.43 -11.31 8.77
C TYR A 21 6.64 -10.90 7.52
N GLY A 22 6.45 -11.82 6.57
CA GLY A 22 5.67 -11.57 5.36
C GLY A 22 4.20 -11.25 5.66
N LEU A 23 3.57 -11.94 6.62
CA LEU A 23 2.19 -11.72 7.02
C LEU A 23 1.98 -10.36 7.69
N LEU A 24 2.91 -9.93 8.54
CA LEU A 24 2.81 -8.61 9.19
C LEU A 24 2.95 -7.48 8.16
N VAL A 25 3.89 -7.62 7.22
CA VAL A 25 4.05 -6.66 6.12
C VAL A 25 2.81 -6.64 5.22
N ALA A 26 2.23 -7.80 4.90
CA ALA A 26 1.00 -7.89 4.13
C ALA A 26 -0.18 -7.22 4.84
N GLY A 27 -0.30 -7.37 6.16
CA GLY A 27 -1.32 -6.70 6.96
C GLY A 27 -1.19 -5.18 6.93
N ILE A 28 0.03 -4.66 7.13
CA ILE A 28 0.30 -3.21 7.06
C ILE A 28 0.03 -2.68 5.64
N ALA A 29 0.46 -3.40 4.61
CA ALA A 29 0.21 -3.04 3.22
C ALA A 29 -1.30 -2.95 2.92
N ALA A 30 -2.09 -3.93 3.36
CA ALA A 30 -3.54 -3.92 3.19
C ALA A 30 -4.20 -2.73 3.90
N LEU A 31 -3.76 -2.40 5.11
CA LEU A 31 -4.25 -1.23 5.85
C LEU A 31 -3.94 0.09 5.13
N ILE A 32 -2.72 0.27 4.64
CA ILE A 32 -2.32 1.48 3.90
C ILE A 32 -3.16 1.63 2.64
N VAL A 33 -3.33 0.56 1.87
CA VAL A 33 -4.14 0.55 0.64
C VAL A 33 -5.58 0.96 0.96
N LEU A 34 -6.19 0.39 1.99
CA LEU A 34 -7.55 0.73 2.43
C LEU A 34 -7.68 2.22 2.75
N VAL A 35 -6.76 2.77 3.55
CA VAL A 35 -6.77 4.19 3.92
C VAL A 35 -6.63 5.10 2.69
N VAL A 36 -5.72 4.77 1.76
CA VAL A 36 -5.55 5.54 0.51
C VAL A 36 -6.83 5.56 -0.32
N PHE A 37 -7.50 4.41 -0.48
CA PHE A 37 -8.76 4.35 -1.22
C PHE A 37 -9.89 5.10 -0.51
N ALA A 38 -9.99 5.00 0.81
CA ALA A 38 -10.99 5.72 1.61
C ALA A 38 -10.82 7.25 1.51
N PHE A 39 -9.57 7.73 1.58
CA PHE A 39 -9.29 9.18 1.54
C PHE A 39 -9.23 9.74 0.12
N GLY A 40 -8.93 8.94 -0.90
CA GLY A 40 -8.79 9.40 -2.28
C GLY A 40 -10.05 10.08 -2.83
N GLY A 41 -11.24 9.56 -2.52
CA GLY A 41 -12.51 10.18 -2.92
C GLY A 41 -12.75 11.53 -2.25
N VAL A 42 -12.46 11.63 -0.95
CA VAL A 42 -12.61 12.86 -0.16
C VAL A 42 -11.67 13.94 -0.69
N ILE A 43 -10.41 13.59 -0.94
CA ILE A 43 -9.40 14.50 -1.47
C ILE A 43 -9.82 15.05 -2.83
N LYS A 44 -10.29 14.20 -3.75
CA LYS A 44 -10.84 14.66 -5.05
C LYS A 44 -12.02 15.61 -4.88
N GLY A 45 -12.93 15.32 -3.94
CA GLY A 45 -14.06 16.19 -3.64
C GLY A 45 -13.61 17.57 -3.15
N VAL A 46 -12.66 17.62 -2.21
CA VAL A 46 -12.10 18.88 -1.70
C VAL A 46 -11.39 19.65 -2.81
N PHE A 47 -10.55 19.02 -3.63
CA PHE A 47 -9.88 19.69 -4.74
C PHE A 47 -10.85 20.24 -5.78
N SER A 48 -11.91 19.49 -6.12
CA SER A 48 -12.95 19.96 -7.06
C SER A 48 -13.69 21.19 -6.52
N LYS A 49 -14.02 21.19 -5.21
CA LYS A 49 -14.67 22.34 -4.56
C LYS A 49 -13.75 23.55 -4.49
N THR A 50 -12.50 23.36 -4.04
CA THR A 50 -11.51 24.45 -3.98
C THR A 50 -11.25 25.01 -5.37
N CYS A 51 -11.10 24.17 -6.39
CA CYS A 51 -10.99 24.62 -7.77
C CYS A 51 -12.19 25.49 -8.16
N SER A 52 -13.42 25.02 -7.91
CA SER A 52 -14.63 25.77 -8.27
C SER A 52 -14.67 27.15 -7.60
N THR A 53 -14.28 27.23 -6.32
CA THR A 53 -14.18 28.50 -5.58
C THR A 53 -13.08 29.41 -6.11
N VAL A 54 -11.91 28.86 -6.42
CA VAL A 54 -10.78 29.61 -6.98
C VAL A 54 -11.11 30.10 -8.38
N GLN A 55 -11.70 29.28 -9.26
CA GLN A 55 -12.12 29.67 -10.60
C GLN A 55 -13.21 30.76 -10.57
N ALA A 56 -14.15 30.68 -9.62
CA ALA A 56 -15.16 31.72 -9.43
C ALA A 56 -14.55 33.04 -8.94
N SER A 57 -13.47 32.99 -8.17
CA SER A 57 -12.81 34.17 -7.59
C SER A 57 -11.66 34.72 -8.44
N SER A 58 -11.12 33.92 -9.35
CA SER A 58 -9.96 34.21 -10.17
C SER A 58 -10.13 33.43 -11.46
N SER A 59 -10.19 34.09 -12.61
CA SER A 59 -10.38 33.47 -13.93
C SER A 59 -9.18 32.61 -14.40
N VAL A 60 -8.68 31.74 -13.53
CA VAL A 60 -7.67 30.72 -13.81
C VAL A 60 -8.33 29.56 -14.54
N GLY A 61 -7.64 29.04 -15.57
CA GLY A 61 -8.18 28.09 -16.54
C GLY A 61 -8.78 26.81 -15.97
N SER A 62 -9.53 26.10 -16.82
CA SER A 62 -10.32 24.91 -16.46
C SER A 62 -9.53 23.88 -15.66
N CYS A 63 -9.99 23.57 -14.45
CA CYS A 63 -9.47 22.41 -13.71
C CYS A 63 -10.04 21.14 -14.33
N SER A 64 -9.15 20.17 -14.56
CA SER A 64 -9.47 18.82 -15.05
C SER A 64 -9.45 17.83 -13.89
#